data_AF-W2SJ96-F1
#
_entry.id   AF-W2SJ96-F1
#
_cell.length_a   1.000
_cell.length_b   1.000
_cell.length_c   1.000
_cell.angle_alpha   90.00
_cell.angle_beta   90.00
_cell.angle_gamma   90.00
#
_symmetry.space_group_name_H-M   'P 1'
#
loop_
_entity.id
_entity.type
_entity.pdbx_description
1 polymer ?
#
loop_
_entity_poly.entity_id
_entity_poly.type
_entity_poly.pdbx_seq_one_letter_code
_entity_poly.pdbx_strand_id
1 'polypeptide(L)'
;MAETPFTIIYTLCSIAACVYYFSPLLVGISLAQGTVMFIASHFFRRNSRISAILWKKLKQLSVLGIFFHMKYVVIFGVPSIFAKLDNMEPQPGPICISRVMLFSKVWREFDRGLYQFFKTYIFVPICEPTFSLPRKVTGVLVSYSFVLLWHGFYHHNIVWIVLNIISLILEMSAKSLYAIDGFRIWREKTISDVNFRRIMGPLYIVPFAFGLYSNIYFLGGSDTGALFVRRFWDEETVPLRWPFFLLIFLGYINSQLCMEVERRLELQKKHEGEEAVGKNK
;
A
#
# COMPACT_ATOMS: atom_id res chain seq x y z
N MET A 1 -27.29 2.82 1.57
CA MET A 1 -27.54 2.27 0.23
C MET A 1 -27.25 0.79 0.27
N ALA A 2 -28.01 0.00 -0.50
CA ALA A 2 -27.95 -1.45 -0.48
C ALA A 2 -26.55 -1.94 -0.89
N GLU A 3 -25.99 -2.88 -0.11
CA GLU A 3 -24.80 -3.62 -0.53
C GLU A 3 -25.10 -4.32 -1.85
N THR A 4 -24.13 -4.38 -2.76
CA THR A 4 -24.35 -5.08 -4.02
C THR A 4 -24.62 -6.56 -3.71
N PRO A 5 -25.51 -7.24 -4.45
CA PRO A 5 -25.73 -8.68 -4.27
C PRO A 5 -24.41 -9.48 -4.32
N PHE A 6 -23.45 -9.03 -5.14
CA PHE A 6 -22.11 -9.58 -5.21
C PHE A 6 -21.38 -9.56 -3.85
N THR A 7 -21.37 -8.42 -3.15
CA THR A 7 -20.69 -8.28 -1.86
C THR A 7 -21.27 -9.23 -0.81
N ILE A 8 -22.61 -9.33 -0.74
CA ILE A 8 -23.29 -10.20 0.22
C ILE A 8 -22.98 -11.67 -0.09
N ILE A 9 -23.17 -12.10 -1.34
CA ILE A 9 -22.94 -13.48 -1.77
C ILE A 9 -21.48 -13.87 -1.53
N TYR A 10 -20.53 -13.05 -1.96
CA TYR A 10 -19.11 -13.32 -1.75
C TYR A 10 -18.78 -13.43 -0.26
N THR A 11 -19.28 -12.52 0.57
CA THR A 11 -19.01 -12.52 2.01
C THR A 11 -19.52 -13.81 2.66
N LEU A 12 -20.74 -14.24 2.31
CA LEU A 12 -21.29 -15.50 2.80
C LEU A 12 -20.48 -16.71 2.34
N CYS A 13 -20.09 -16.75 1.06
CA CYS A 13 -19.23 -17.81 0.52
C CYS A 13 -17.85 -17.83 1.19
N SER A 14 -17.26 -16.66 1.46
CA SER A 14 -15.97 -16.56 2.18
C SER A 14 -16.09 -17.04 3.61
N ILE A 15 -17.16 -16.69 4.33
CA ILE A 15 -17.41 -17.19 5.68
C ILE A 15 -17.56 -18.71 5.67
N ALA A 16 -18.35 -19.26 4.73
CA ALA A 16 -18.53 -20.71 4.60
C ALA A 16 -17.21 -21.43 4.28
N ALA A 17 -16.39 -20.87 3.38
CA ALA A 17 -15.06 -21.39 3.09
C ALA A 17 -14.15 -21.33 4.32
N CYS A 18 -14.17 -20.24 5.10
CA CYS A 18 -13.39 -20.14 6.32
C CYS A 18 -13.80 -21.20 7.36
N VAL A 19 -15.10 -21.46 7.52
CA VAL A 19 -15.63 -22.52 8.39
C VAL A 19 -15.16 -23.91 7.92
N TYR A 20 -15.07 -24.13 6.60
CA TYR A 20 -14.66 -25.41 6.04
C TYR A 20 -13.16 -25.66 6.16
N TYR A 21 -12.32 -24.65 5.90
CA TYR A 21 -10.86 -24.81 5.82
C TYR A 21 -10.12 -24.57 7.14
N PHE A 22 -10.70 -23.84 8.10
CA PHE A 22 -10.02 -23.47 9.33
C PHE A 22 -10.68 -24.08 10.57
N SER A 23 -9.91 -24.17 11.66
CA SER A 23 -10.42 -24.65 12.94
C SER A 23 -11.58 -23.76 13.44
N PRO A 24 -12.60 -24.31 14.12
CA PRO A 24 -13.69 -23.52 14.69
C PRO A 24 -13.20 -22.42 15.64
N LEU A 25 -12.07 -22.65 16.31
CA LEU A 25 -11.41 -21.67 17.17
C LEU A 25 -10.92 -20.46 16.35
N LEU A 26 -10.18 -20.69 15.26
CA LEU A 26 -9.65 -19.62 14.42
C LEU A 26 -10.79 -18.78 13.79
N VAL A 27 -11.85 -19.45 13.35
CA VAL A 27 -13.05 -18.79 12.81
C VAL A 27 -13.73 -17.94 13.89
N GLY A 28 -13.93 -18.49 15.09
CA GLY A 28 -14.52 -17.76 16.22
C GLY A 28 -13.73 -16.51 16.60
N ILE A 29 -12.40 -16.61 16.63
CA ILE A 29 -11.51 -15.48 16.93
C ILE A 29 -11.59 -14.41 15.84
N SER A 30 -11.58 -14.81 14.57
CA SER A 30 -11.72 -13.89 13.45
C SER A 30 -13.04 -13.11 13.51
N LEU A 31 -14.14 -13.79 13.82
CA LEU A 31 -15.46 -13.16 13.99
C LEU A 31 -15.47 -12.20 15.18
N ALA A 32 -15.00 -12.63 16.35
CA ALA A 32 -14.94 -11.80 17.55
C ALA A 32 -14.08 -10.53 17.34
N GLN A 33 -12.92 -10.69 16.71
CA GLN A 33 -12.06 -9.58 16.33
C GLN A 33 -12.77 -8.62 15.36
N GLY A 34 -13.45 -9.16 14.34
CA GLY A 34 -14.28 -8.38 13.42
C GLY A 34 -15.31 -7.51 14.15
N THR A 35 -16.02 -8.09 15.12
CA THR A 35 -17.00 -7.39 15.95
C THR A 35 -16.37 -6.29 16.80
N VAL A 36 -15.27 -6.58 17.51
CA VAL A 36 -14.55 -5.59 18.33
C VAL A 36 -14.09 -4.41 17.49
N MET A 37 -13.53 -4.68 16.30
CA MET A 37 -13.09 -3.63 15.39
C MET A 37 -14.24 -2.79 14.85
N PHE A 38 -15.38 -3.40 14.55
CA PHE A 38 -16.57 -2.69 14.11
C PHE A 38 -17.05 -1.73 15.20
N ILE A 39 -17.15 -2.21 16.45
CA ILE A 39 -17.55 -1.40 17.61
C ILE A 39 -16.55 -0.26 17.85
N ALA A 40 -15.25 -0.56 17.89
CA ALA A 40 -14.20 0.44 18.10
C ALA A 40 -14.16 1.49 16.99
N SER A 41 -14.31 1.07 15.72
CA SER A 41 -14.37 1.97 14.57
C SER A 41 -15.61 2.87 14.64
N HIS A 42 -16.76 2.31 15.05
CA HIS A 42 -17.98 3.09 15.24
C HIS A 42 -17.85 4.13 16.36
N PHE A 43 -17.28 3.75 17.50
CA PHE A 43 -17.01 4.65 18.62
C PHE A 43 -16.04 5.78 18.23
N PHE A 44 -14.92 5.43 17.60
CA PHE A 44 -13.92 6.41 17.15
C PHE A 44 -14.49 7.35 16.08
N ARG A 45 -15.30 6.83 15.15
CA ARG A 45 -15.98 7.63 14.11
C ARG A 45 -17.01 8.59 14.70
N ARG A 46 -17.71 8.20 15.76
CA ARG A 46 -18.66 9.06 16.47
C ARG A 46 -17.93 10.20 17.19
N ASN A 47 -16.81 9.90 17.83
CA ASN A 47 -16.02 10.88 18.58
C ASN A 47 -15.25 11.85 17.66
N SER A 48 -14.83 11.40 16.47
CA SER A 48 -14.08 12.22 15.51
C SER A 48 -14.93 13.23 14.70
N ARG A 49 -16.26 13.14 14.75
CA ARG A 49 -17.18 14.12 14.11
C ARG A 49 -17.27 15.47 14.85
N ILE A 50 -16.66 15.61 16.03
CA ILE A 50 -16.91 16.72 16.96
C ILE A 50 -16.06 18.00 16.67
N SER A 51 -15.22 18.09 15.61
CA SER A 51 -14.44 19.32 15.41
C SER A 51 -14.21 19.79 13.97
N ALA A 52 -14.38 21.10 13.75
CA ALA A 52 -14.38 21.77 12.44
C ALA A 52 -13.05 22.49 12.07
N ILE A 53 -11.99 22.38 12.88
CA ILE A 53 -10.77 23.18 12.67
C ILE A 53 -9.78 22.47 11.73
N LEU A 54 -9.31 23.18 10.69
CA LEU A 54 -8.38 22.69 9.67
C LEU A 54 -7.08 22.09 10.24
N TRP A 55 -6.48 22.72 11.25
CA TRP A 55 -5.28 22.22 11.93
C TRP A 55 -5.53 20.91 12.70
N LYS A 56 -6.74 20.71 13.23
CA LYS A 56 -7.15 19.44 13.83
C LYS A 56 -7.33 18.38 12.75
N LYS A 57 -7.92 18.71 11.59
CA LYS A 57 -8.06 17.80 10.43
C LYS A 57 -6.70 17.36 9.86
N LEU A 58 -5.70 18.25 9.80
CA LEU A 58 -4.33 17.90 9.38
C LEU A 58 -3.65 16.94 10.37
N LYS A 59 -3.72 17.22 11.67
CA LYS A 59 -3.22 16.31 12.72
C LYS A 59 -3.99 14.98 12.74
N GLN A 60 -5.27 15.00 12.38
CA GLN A 60 -6.10 13.81 12.27
C GLN A 60 -5.59 12.85 11.19
N LEU A 61 -4.94 13.34 10.13
CA LEU A 61 -4.53 12.49 9.01
C LEU A 61 -3.26 11.67 9.29
N SER A 62 -2.23 12.27 9.91
CA SER A 62 -1.06 11.50 10.34
C SER A 62 -1.47 10.43 11.36
N VAL A 63 -2.41 10.79 12.25
CA VAL A 63 -3.06 9.85 13.16
C VAL A 63 -3.91 8.82 12.40
N LEU A 64 -4.60 9.18 11.32
CA LEU A 64 -5.43 8.26 10.52
C LEU A 64 -4.58 7.20 9.82
N GLY A 65 -3.45 7.59 9.23
CA GLY A 65 -2.51 6.66 8.62
C GLY A 65 -1.88 5.71 9.65
N ILE A 66 -1.41 6.25 10.79
CA ILE A 66 -0.84 5.44 11.88
C ILE A 66 -1.89 4.51 12.48
N PHE A 67 -3.11 5.00 12.73
CA PHE A 67 -4.22 4.21 13.23
C PHE A 67 -4.61 3.12 12.23
N PHE A 68 -4.67 3.44 10.93
CA PHE A 68 -4.90 2.46 9.88
C PHE A 68 -3.82 1.37 9.91
N HIS A 69 -2.54 1.73 9.93
CA HIS A 69 -1.47 0.75 10.03
C HIS A 69 -1.58 -0.12 11.30
N MET A 70 -1.78 0.50 12.47
CA MET A 70 -1.84 -0.22 13.74
C MET A 70 -3.06 -1.14 13.82
N LYS A 71 -4.21 -0.71 13.28
CA LYS A 71 -5.39 -1.55 13.11
C LYS A 71 -5.04 -2.81 12.33
N TYR A 72 -4.32 -2.70 11.21
CA TYR A 72 -3.96 -3.85 10.39
C TYR A 72 -2.85 -4.73 10.99
N VAL A 73 -1.95 -4.16 11.79
CA VAL A 73 -1.01 -4.93 12.61
C VAL A 73 -1.76 -5.87 13.55
N VAL A 74 -2.82 -5.38 14.22
CA VAL A 74 -3.68 -6.21 15.07
C VAL A 74 -4.49 -7.21 14.24
N ILE A 75 -5.09 -6.76 13.12
CA ILE A 75 -5.93 -7.61 12.26
C ILE A 75 -5.18 -8.84 11.78
N PHE A 76 -3.96 -8.64 11.30
CA PHE A 76 -3.13 -9.71 10.76
C PHE A 76 -2.41 -10.47 11.87
N GLY A 77 -2.00 -9.79 12.94
CA GLY A 77 -1.20 -10.37 14.02
C GLY A 77 -1.98 -11.38 14.88
N VAL A 78 -3.19 -11.05 15.31
CA VAL A 78 -3.96 -11.91 16.23
C VAL A 78 -4.28 -13.27 15.59
N PRO A 79 -4.89 -13.37 14.39
CA PRO A 79 -5.12 -14.66 13.74
C PRO A 79 -3.83 -15.41 13.43
N SER A 80 -2.73 -14.70 13.14
CA SER A 80 -1.43 -15.33 12.88
C SER A 80 -0.87 -16.06 14.11
N ILE A 81 -1.16 -15.59 15.33
CA ILE A 81 -0.75 -16.29 16.56
C ILE A 81 -1.48 -17.63 16.65
N PHE A 82 -2.79 -17.63 16.45
CA PHE A 82 -3.60 -18.85 16.52
C PHE A 82 -3.31 -19.81 15.37
N ALA A 83 -3.08 -19.29 14.16
CA ALA A 83 -2.61 -20.10 13.04
C ALA A 83 -1.30 -20.84 13.38
N LYS A 84 -0.36 -20.17 14.06
CA LYS A 84 0.88 -20.83 14.53
C LYS A 84 0.62 -21.89 15.60
N LEU A 85 -0.35 -21.67 16.50
CA LEU A 85 -0.77 -22.69 17.48
C LEU A 85 -1.35 -23.93 16.80
N ASP A 86 -2.03 -23.73 15.67
CA ASP A 86 -2.55 -24.81 14.80
C ASP A 86 -1.46 -25.38 13.85
N ASN A 87 -0.17 -25.11 14.11
CA ASN A 87 0.98 -25.53 13.30
C ASN A 87 0.94 -25.05 11.83
N MET A 88 0.30 -23.91 11.56
CA MET A 88 0.32 -23.27 10.25
C MET A 88 1.45 -22.24 10.16
N GLU A 89 1.90 -21.95 8.94
CA GLU A 89 2.86 -20.89 8.64
C GLU A 89 2.18 -19.67 8.01
N PRO A 90 1.67 -18.72 8.83
CA PRO A 90 1.04 -17.52 8.29
C PRO A 90 2.05 -16.59 7.62
N GLN A 91 1.58 -15.81 6.66
CA GLN A 91 2.39 -14.76 6.03
C GLN A 91 2.82 -13.70 7.05
N PRO A 92 3.97 -13.02 6.82
CA PRO A 92 4.38 -11.91 7.67
C PRO A 92 3.33 -10.79 7.73
N GLY A 93 3.33 -10.06 8.85
CA GLY A 93 2.47 -8.90 9.03
C GLY A 93 2.74 -7.75 8.04
N PRO A 94 1.96 -6.66 8.15
CA PRO A 94 1.98 -5.59 7.17
C PRO A 94 3.29 -4.81 7.24
N ILE A 95 3.83 -4.41 6.09
CA ILE A 95 4.95 -3.46 6.06
C ILE A 95 4.58 -2.16 6.80
N CYS A 96 5.54 -1.60 7.53
CA CYS A 96 5.42 -0.27 8.11
C CYS A 96 5.23 0.78 7.00
N ILE A 97 4.04 1.41 6.96
CA ILE A 97 3.70 2.40 5.93
C ILE A 97 4.58 3.67 5.99
N SER A 98 5.17 3.96 7.15
CA SER A 98 6.10 5.08 7.33
C SER A 98 7.51 4.79 6.79
N ARG A 99 7.79 3.53 6.41
CA ARG A 99 9.10 3.06 5.95
C ARG A 99 9.13 2.77 4.45
N VAL A 100 8.18 3.31 3.68
CA VAL A 100 8.04 2.98 2.26
C VAL A 100 7.65 4.19 1.44
N MET A 101 8.39 4.41 0.36
CA MET A 101 8.12 5.46 -0.63
C MET A 101 7.46 4.94 -1.90
N LEU A 102 7.58 3.64 -2.17
CA LEU A 102 7.07 3.00 -3.37
C LEU A 102 5.72 2.35 -3.06
N PHE A 103 4.66 2.83 -3.67
CA PHE A 103 3.33 2.27 -3.54
C PHE A 103 3.24 0.88 -4.14
N SER A 104 4.03 0.56 -5.17
CA SER A 104 4.13 -0.82 -5.64
C SER A 104 4.58 -1.77 -4.52
N LYS A 105 5.42 -1.30 -3.58
CA LYS A 105 5.84 -2.10 -2.43
C LYS A 105 4.75 -2.18 -1.35
N VAL A 106 4.03 -1.09 -1.09
CA VAL A 106 2.84 -1.10 -0.21
C VAL A 106 1.85 -2.17 -0.67
N TRP A 107 1.49 -2.18 -1.95
CA TRP A 107 0.56 -3.16 -2.52
C TRP A 107 1.04 -4.61 -2.42
N ARG A 108 2.36 -4.86 -2.39
CA ARG A 108 2.92 -6.22 -2.26
C ARG A 108 3.06 -6.69 -0.82
N GLU A 109 3.36 -5.79 0.10
CA GLU A 109 3.81 -6.15 1.44
C GLU A 109 2.91 -5.69 2.58
N PHE A 110 1.91 -4.84 2.31
CA PHE A 110 0.95 -4.45 3.33
C PHE A 110 -0.05 -5.58 3.60
N ASP A 111 -0.73 -6.06 2.55
CA ASP A 111 -1.60 -7.24 2.63
C ASP A 111 -1.06 -8.32 1.68
N ARG A 112 -0.22 -9.19 2.25
CA ARG A 112 0.44 -10.27 1.48
C ARG A 112 -0.55 -11.33 1.00
N GLY A 113 -1.62 -11.56 1.76
CA GLY A 113 -2.67 -12.51 1.39
C GLY A 113 -3.43 -12.01 0.16
N LEU A 114 -3.87 -10.75 0.20
CA LEU A 114 -4.53 -10.09 -0.93
C LEU A 114 -3.63 -10.02 -2.17
N TYR A 115 -2.35 -9.65 -1.98
CA TYR A 115 -1.39 -9.61 -3.09
C TYR A 115 -1.20 -10.99 -3.73
N GLN A 116 -1.07 -12.04 -2.91
CA GLN A 116 -0.92 -13.41 -3.42
C GLN A 116 -2.18 -13.88 -4.14
N PHE A 117 -3.37 -13.51 -3.66
CA PHE A 117 -4.63 -13.76 -4.36
C PHE A 117 -4.64 -13.12 -5.74
N PHE A 118 -4.30 -11.82 -5.86
CA PHE A 118 -4.20 -11.15 -7.16
C PHE A 118 -3.18 -11.82 -8.06
N LYS A 119 -1.99 -12.14 -7.54
CA LYS A 119 -0.93 -12.77 -8.30
C LYS A 119 -1.38 -14.11 -8.87
N THR A 120 -1.88 -15.01 -8.03
CA THR A 120 -2.20 -16.39 -8.40
C THR A 120 -3.46 -16.49 -9.26
N TYR A 121 -4.52 -15.74 -8.93
CA TYR A 121 -5.84 -15.96 -9.52
C TYR A 121 -6.24 -14.93 -10.58
N ILE A 122 -5.55 -13.79 -10.67
CA ILE A 122 -5.89 -12.73 -11.62
C ILE A 122 -4.72 -12.46 -12.56
N PHE A 123 -3.60 -11.98 -12.00
CA PHE A 123 -2.50 -11.43 -12.76
C PHE A 123 -1.75 -12.48 -13.60
N VAL A 124 -1.27 -13.56 -12.96
CA VAL A 124 -0.50 -14.62 -13.67
C VAL A 124 -1.36 -15.30 -14.74
N PRO A 125 -2.60 -15.75 -14.46
CA PRO A 125 -3.47 -16.33 -15.49
C PRO A 125 -3.71 -15.41 -16.70
N ILE A 126 -3.87 -14.10 -16.46
CA ILE A 126 -4.02 -13.12 -17.56
C ILE A 126 -2.71 -12.94 -18.32
N CYS A 127 -1.55 -13.06 -17.69
CA CYS A 127 -0.24 -12.86 -18.32
C CYS A 127 0.26 -14.08 -19.09
N GLU A 128 -0.06 -15.29 -18.66
CA GLU A 128 0.44 -16.54 -19.27
C GLU A 128 -0.17 -16.84 -20.64
N PRO A 129 0.63 -17.29 -21.64
CA PRO A 129 2.02 -17.72 -21.50
C PRO A 129 3.07 -16.63 -21.83
N THR A 130 2.69 -15.51 -22.45
CA THR A 130 3.67 -14.60 -23.09
C THR A 130 4.20 -13.49 -22.19
N PHE A 131 3.50 -13.13 -21.11
CA PHE A 131 3.85 -12.03 -20.21
C PHE A 131 4.16 -10.70 -20.95
N SER A 132 3.50 -10.48 -22.09
CA SER A 132 3.68 -9.26 -22.88
C SER A 132 3.16 -8.03 -22.13
N LEU A 133 3.67 -6.85 -22.50
CA LEU A 133 3.29 -5.59 -21.84
C LEU A 133 1.77 -5.35 -21.83
N PRO A 134 1.02 -5.53 -22.94
CA PRO A 134 -0.43 -5.38 -22.92
C PRO A 134 -1.12 -6.31 -21.91
N ARG A 135 -0.67 -7.57 -21.81
CA ARG A 135 -1.24 -8.53 -20.86
C ARG A 135 -0.96 -8.16 -19.41
N LYS A 136 0.24 -7.66 -19.12
CA LYS A 136 0.60 -7.13 -17.80
C LYS A 136 -0.27 -5.94 -17.43
N VAL A 137 -0.48 -5.00 -18.36
CA VAL A 137 -1.37 -3.85 -18.16
C VAL A 137 -2.80 -4.31 -17.89
N THR A 138 -3.33 -5.22 -18.70
CA THR A 138 -4.66 -5.80 -18.48
C THR A 138 -4.77 -6.48 -17.12
N GLY A 139 -3.77 -7.30 -16.73
CA GLY A 139 -3.75 -7.96 -15.43
C GLY A 139 -3.78 -6.99 -14.26
N VAL A 140 -3.03 -5.88 -14.35
CA VAL A 140 -3.06 -4.79 -13.36
C VAL A 140 -4.44 -4.13 -13.32
N LEU A 141 -5.00 -3.75 -14.47
CA LEU A 141 -6.30 -3.08 -14.54
C LEU A 141 -7.43 -3.96 -13.98
N VAL A 142 -7.45 -5.26 -14.31
CA VAL A 142 -8.43 -6.21 -13.77
C VAL A 142 -8.26 -6.37 -12.26
N SER A 143 -7.02 -6.45 -11.76
CA SER A 143 -6.75 -6.52 -10.31
C SER A 143 -7.30 -5.28 -9.58
N TYR A 144 -7.05 -4.08 -10.09
CA TYR A 144 -7.59 -2.85 -9.51
C TYR A 144 -9.11 -2.73 -9.66
N SER A 145 -9.67 -3.25 -10.75
CA SER A 145 -11.12 -3.29 -10.96
C SER A 145 -11.82 -4.20 -9.95
N PHE A 146 -11.21 -5.34 -9.60
CA PHE A 146 -11.69 -6.21 -8.53
C PHE A 146 -11.70 -5.47 -7.18
N VAL A 147 -10.63 -4.74 -6.86
CA VAL A 147 -10.57 -3.91 -5.63
C VAL A 147 -11.66 -2.84 -5.63
N LEU A 148 -11.89 -2.17 -6.76
CA LEU A 148 -12.93 -1.16 -6.87
C LEU A 148 -14.34 -1.76 -6.69
N LEU A 149 -14.59 -2.93 -7.29
CA LEU A 149 -15.84 -3.66 -7.13
C LEU A 149 -16.06 -4.04 -5.65
N TRP A 150 -15.01 -4.52 -4.99
CA TRP A 150 -15.03 -4.89 -3.56
C TRP A 150 -15.38 -3.71 -2.65
N HIS A 151 -14.73 -2.57 -2.86
CA HIS A 151 -14.96 -1.37 -2.04
C HIS A 151 -16.20 -0.57 -2.45
N GLY A 152 -16.74 -0.83 -3.64
CA GLY A 152 -17.87 -0.13 -4.23
C GLY A 152 -17.47 1.11 -5.03
N PHE A 153 -18.29 1.45 -6.02
CA PHE A 153 -18.09 2.54 -6.98
C PHE A 153 -18.42 3.91 -6.42
N TYR A 154 -17.79 4.27 -5.31
CA TYR A 154 -17.87 5.61 -4.74
C TYR A 154 -16.79 6.53 -5.31
N HIS A 155 -17.08 7.82 -5.43
CA HIS A 155 -16.13 8.81 -5.96
C HIS A 155 -14.73 8.70 -5.32
N HIS A 156 -14.65 8.62 -4.00
CA HIS A 156 -13.38 8.51 -3.28
C HIS A 156 -12.61 7.21 -3.58
N ASN A 157 -13.30 6.09 -3.78
CA ASN A 157 -12.67 4.82 -4.16
C ASN A 157 -12.17 4.86 -5.61
N ILE A 158 -12.93 5.46 -6.52
CA ILE A 158 -12.53 5.64 -7.92
C ILE A 158 -11.26 6.50 -7.97
N VAL A 159 -11.24 7.64 -7.29
CA VAL A 159 -10.07 8.52 -7.20
C VAL A 159 -8.87 7.79 -6.58
N TRP A 160 -9.09 7.04 -5.50
CA TRP A 160 -8.05 6.23 -4.87
C TRP A 160 -7.41 5.23 -5.84
N ILE A 161 -8.21 4.47 -6.58
CA ILE A 161 -7.72 3.48 -7.54
C ILE A 161 -6.97 4.15 -8.70
N VAL A 162 -7.53 5.22 -9.27
CA VAL A 162 -6.91 5.96 -10.38
C VAL A 162 -5.55 6.52 -9.98
N LEU A 163 -5.45 7.18 -8.82
CA LEU A 163 -4.20 7.75 -8.34
C LEU A 163 -3.16 6.66 -8.02
N ASN A 164 -3.57 5.48 -7.51
CA ASN A 164 -2.67 4.34 -7.33
C ASN A 164 -2.15 3.78 -8.66
N ILE A 165 -3.01 3.70 -9.69
CA ILE A 165 -2.60 3.26 -11.03
C ILE A 165 -1.56 4.25 -11.60
N ILE A 166 -1.80 5.56 -11.47
CA ILE A 166 -0.84 6.60 -11.90
C ILE A 166 0.49 6.43 -11.16
N SER A 167 0.47 6.30 -9.83
CA SER A 167 1.68 6.04 -9.03
C SER A 167 2.44 4.80 -9.52
N LEU A 168 1.72 3.72 -9.80
CA LEU A 168 2.32 2.47 -10.27
C LEU A 168 2.95 2.63 -11.67
N ILE A 169 2.27 3.32 -12.59
CA ILE A 169 2.80 3.59 -13.93
C ILE A 169 4.07 4.43 -13.86
N LEU A 170 4.13 5.44 -12.98
CA LEU A 170 5.34 6.24 -12.77
C LEU A 170 6.50 5.38 -12.27
N GLU A 171 6.25 4.54 -11.27
CA GLU A 171 7.27 3.61 -10.74
C GLU A 171 7.73 2.58 -11.78
N MET A 172 6.81 2.05 -12.58
CA MET A 172 7.12 1.09 -13.65
C MET A 172 7.91 1.73 -14.79
N SER A 173 7.53 2.94 -15.20
CA SER A 173 8.23 3.70 -16.25
C SER A 173 9.68 3.96 -15.87
N ALA A 174 9.94 4.34 -14.61
CA ALA A 174 11.29 4.53 -14.11
C ALA A 174 12.12 3.24 -14.15
N LYS A 175 11.52 2.09 -13.78
CA LYS A 175 12.17 0.77 -13.89
C LYS A 175 12.44 0.37 -15.33
N SER A 176 11.48 0.61 -16.22
CA SER A 176 11.61 0.33 -17.66
C SER A 176 12.70 1.16 -18.30
N LEU A 177 12.83 2.45 -17.93
CA LEU A 177 13.92 3.30 -18.39
C LEU A 177 15.29 2.75 -17.95
N TYR A 178 15.40 2.31 -16.70
CA TYR A 178 16.64 1.74 -16.17
C TYR A 178 16.97 0.35 -16.77
N ALA A 179 15.97 -0.37 -17.29
CA ALA A 179 16.17 -1.64 -17.98
C ALA A 179 16.76 -1.49 -19.40
N ILE A 180 16.80 -0.27 -19.95
CA ILE A 180 17.44 0.00 -21.25
C ILE A 180 18.95 0.01 -21.06
N ASP A 181 19.67 -0.92 -21.71
CA ASP A 181 21.12 -1.07 -21.56
C ASP A 181 21.90 0.21 -21.85
N GLY A 182 21.53 0.95 -22.90
CA GLY A 182 22.17 2.22 -23.23
C GLY A 182 22.06 3.25 -22.10
N PHE A 183 20.88 3.37 -21.49
CA PHE A 183 20.67 4.29 -20.36
C PHE A 183 21.45 3.83 -19.13
N ARG A 184 21.40 2.53 -18.82
CA ARG A 184 22.11 1.93 -17.68
C ARG A 184 23.62 2.12 -17.79
N ILE A 185 24.21 1.79 -18.93
CA ILE A 185 25.65 1.94 -19.20
C ILE A 185 26.05 3.41 -19.14
N TRP A 186 25.29 4.31 -19.78
CA TRP A 186 25.55 5.75 -19.71
C TRP A 186 25.54 6.26 -18.27
N ARG A 187 24.52 5.84 -17.49
CA ARG A 187 24.36 6.22 -16.08
C ARG A 187 25.54 5.73 -15.26
N GLU A 188 25.89 4.44 -15.36
CA GLU A 188 27.01 3.83 -14.62
C GLU A 188 28.36 4.48 -14.96
N LYS A 189 28.55 4.95 -16.20
CA LYS A 189 29.76 5.67 -16.64
C LYS A 189 29.81 7.12 -16.17
N THR A 190 28.66 7.80 -16.08
CA THR A 190 28.59 9.25 -15.89
C THR A 190 28.27 9.66 -14.45
N ILE A 191 27.51 8.85 -13.72
CA ILE A 191 26.95 9.18 -12.40
C ILE A 191 27.22 8.01 -11.43
N SER A 192 27.93 8.30 -10.33
CA SER A 192 28.16 7.31 -9.27
C SER A 192 26.84 6.87 -8.62
N ASP A 193 26.79 5.65 -8.07
CA ASP A 193 25.59 5.13 -7.40
C ASP A 193 25.09 6.04 -6.26
N VAL A 194 26.02 6.67 -5.54
CA VAL A 194 25.69 7.63 -4.46
C VAL A 194 24.99 8.86 -5.03
N ASN A 195 25.51 9.44 -6.11
CA ASN A 195 24.90 10.61 -6.74
C ASN A 195 23.60 10.25 -7.46
N PHE A 196 23.53 9.08 -8.07
CA PHE A 196 22.29 8.58 -8.68
C PHE A 196 21.19 8.43 -7.64
N ARG A 197 21.51 7.87 -6.45
CA ARG A 197 20.56 7.82 -5.32
C ARG A 197 20.10 9.20 -4.85
N ARG A 198 20.99 10.21 -4.85
CA ARG A 198 20.60 11.59 -4.54
C ARG A 198 19.59 12.13 -5.56
N ILE A 199 19.77 11.83 -6.84
CA ILE A 199 18.84 12.20 -7.94
C ILE A 199 17.51 11.44 -7.84
N MET A 200 17.54 10.16 -7.44
CA MET A 200 16.32 9.37 -7.26
C MET A 200 15.44 9.89 -6.12
N GLY A 201 16.03 10.54 -5.11
CA GLY A 201 15.33 11.04 -3.93
C GLY A 201 14.13 11.93 -4.26
N PRO A 202 14.29 13.02 -5.04
CA PRO A 202 13.17 13.85 -5.50
C PRO A 202 12.22 13.12 -6.45
N LEU A 203 12.74 12.25 -7.32
CA LEU A 203 11.91 11.48 -8.26
C LEU A 203 10.95 10.52 -7.55
N TYR A 204 11.31 10.02 -6.36
CA TYR A 204 10.44 9.19 -5.53
C TYR A 204 9.29 9.97 -4.90
N ILE A 205 9.43 11.29 -4.72
CA ILE A 205 8.39 12.13 -4.10
C ILE A 205 7.14 12.17 -4.98
N VAL A 206 7.30 12.18 -6.31
CA VAL A 206 6.17 12.28 -7.24
C VAL A 206 5.20 11.09 -7.14
N PRO A 207 5.61 9.83 -7.38
CA PRO A 207 4.72 8.68 -7.20
C PRO A 207 4.24 8.56 -5.76
N PHE A 208 5.10 8.84 -4.78
CA PHE A 208 4.70 8.84 -3.37
C PHE A 208 3.56 9.83 -3.09
N ALA A 209 3.61 11.04 -3.67
CA ALA A 209 2.55 12.03 -3.52
C ALA A 209 1.22 11.53 -4.10
N PHE A 210 1.23 10.94 -5.30
CA PHE A 210 0.04 10.32 -5.89
C PHE A 210 -0.57 9.27 -4.97
N GLY A 211 0.24 8.36 -4.45
CA GLY A 211 -0.25 7.35 -3.50
C GLY A 211 -0.65 7.92 -2.14
N LEU A 212 -0.02 8.99 -1.67
CA LEU A 212 -0.43 9.68 -0.44
C LEU A 212 -1.81 10.30 -0.62
N TYR A 213 -2.02 11.10 -1.67
CA TYR A 213 -3.33 11.66 -1.99
C TYR A 213 -4.38 10.58 -2.19
N SER A 214 -4.03 9.48 -2.87
CA SER A 214 -4.96 8.35 -3.06
C SER A 214 -5.47 7.81 -1.72
N ASN A 215 -4.58 7.57 -0.76
CA ASN A 215 -4.95 7.04 0.54
C ASN A 215 -5.72 8.05 1.40
N ILE A 216 -5.50 9.35 1.21
CA ILE A 216 -6.31 10.40 1.86
C ILE A 216 -7.76 10.33 1.37
N TYR A 217 -7.98 10.18 0.06
CA TYR A 217 -9.32 9.98 -0.48
C TYR A 217 -9.96 8.70 0.05
N PHE A 218 -9.23 7.59 0.04
CA PHE A 218 -9.73 6.29 0.50
C PHE A 218 -10.15 6.31 1.98
N LEU A 219 -9.30 6.82 2.86
CA LEU A 219 -9.53 6.78 4.30
C LEU A 219 -10.40 7.96 4.79
N GLY A 220 -10.23 9.13 4.18
CA GLY A 220 -10.87 10.38 4.60
C GLY A 220 -12.16 10.73 3.87
N GLY A 221 -12.47 10.06 2.76
CA GLY A 221 -13.60 10.38 1.88
C GLY A 221 -13.35 11.58 0.96
N SER A 222 -14.29 11.83 0.05
CA SER A 222 -14.15 12.82 -1.03
C SER A 222 -13.88 14.24 -0.51
N ASP A 223 -14.61 14.69 0.51
CA ASP A 223 -14.48 16.05 1.04
C ASP A 223 -13.10 16.29 1.67
N THR A 224 -12.61 15.30 2.43
CA THR A 224 -11.27 15.37 3.04
C THR A 224 -10.21 15.36 1.95
N GLY A 225 -10.31 14.46 0.96
CA GLY A 225 -9.38 14.42 -0.17
C GLY A 225 -9.32 15.75 -0.94
N ALA A 226 -10.49 16.31 -1.29
CA ALA A 226 -10.58 17.56 -2.03
C ALA A 226 -9.99 18.76 -1.25
N LEU A 227 -10.22 18.81 0.07
CA LEU A 227 -9.63 19.83 0.92
C LEU A 227 -8.09 19.76 0.92
N PHE A 228 -7.53 18.56 0.88
CA PHE A 228 -6.08 18.37 0.81
C PHE A 228 -5.50 18.80 -0.54
N VAL A 229 -6.16 18.44 -1.64
CA VAL A 229 -5.76 18.91 -2.97
C VAL A 229 -5.79 20.44 -2.99
N ARG A 230 -6.89 21.06 -2.59
CA ARG A 230 -6.97 22.52 -2.52
C ARG A 230 -5.85 23.14 -1.67
N ARG A 231 -5.65 22.61 -0.44
CA ARG A 231 -4.73 23.23 0.51
C ARG A 231 -3.26 23.01 0.16
N PHE A 232 -2.87 21.86 -0.37
CA PHE A 232 -1.46 21.55 -0.62
C PHE A 232 -1.09 21.68 -2.09
N TRP A 233 -1.95 21.25 -2.99
CA TRP A 233 -1.71 21.35 -4.42
C TRP A 233 -2.00 22.76 -4.92
N ASP A 234 -3.26 23.22 -4.84
CA ASP A 234 -3.68 24.49 -5.45
C ASP A 234 -3.09 25.72 -4.73
N GLU A 235 -3.14 25.73 -3.39
CA GLU A 235 -2.76 26.90 -2.61
C GLU A 235 -1.25 27.00 -2.33
N GLU A 236 -0.50 25.91 -2.41
CA GLU A 236 0.92 25.87 -1.99
C GLU A 236 1.86 25.35 -3.08
N THR A 237 1.53 24.24 -3.77
CA THR A 237 2.40 23.62 -4.79
C THR A 237 2.37 24.39 -6.11
N VAL A 238 1.18 24.63 -6.68
CA VAL A 238 1.02 25.37 -7.94
C VAL A 238 1.64 26.78 -7.88
N PRO A 239 1.40 27.59 -6.83
CA PRO A 239 2.02 28.91 -6.69
C PRO A 239 3.46 28.89 -6.15
N LEU A 240 4.07 27.71 -5.95
CA LEU A 240 5.45 27.54 -5.45
C LEU A 240 5.72 28.32 -4.15
N ARG A 241 4.82 28.21 -3.18
CA ARG A 241 4.99 28.88 -1.88
C ARG A 241 6.01 28.16 -1.00
N TRP A 242 6.48 28.83 0.05
CA TRP A 242 7.46 28.25 0.99
C TRP A 242 7.06 26.87 1.55
N PRO A 243 5.78 26.54 1.84
CA PRO A 243 5.43 25.21 2.33
C PRO A 243 5.69 24.10 1.31
N PHE A 244 5.59 24.40 0.01
CA PHE A 244 5.95 23.44 -1.04
C PHE A 244 7.43 23.07 -0.96
N PHE A 245 8.34 24.04 -0.84
CA PHE A 245 9.77 23.76 -0.70
C PHE A 245 10.08 22.97 0.58
N LEU A 246 9.37 23.27 1.68
CA LEU A 246 9.49 22.48 2.91
C LEU A 246 9.03 21.02 2.68
N LEU A 247 7.92 20.80 2.00
CA LEU A 247 7.40 19.45 1.71
C LEU A 247 8.36 18.66 0.81
N ILE A 248 8.95 19.30 -0.20
CA ILE A 248 9.97 18.67 -1.06
C ILE A 248 11.22 18.33 -0.24
N PHE A 249 11.68 19.23 0.63
CA PHE A 249 12.84 18.99 1.49
C PHE A 249 12.60 17.83 2.47
N LEU A 250 11.47 17.83 3.17
CA LEU A 250 11.09 16.74 4.07
C LEU A 250 10.89 15.42 3.31
N GLY A 251 10.26 15.49 2.13
CA GLY A 251 10.08 14.35 1.24
C GLY A 251 11.41 13.77 0.76
N TYR A 252 12.41 14.62 0.49
CA TYR A 252 13.77 14.20 0.13
C TYR A 252 14.46 13.50 1.29
N ILE A 253 14.41 14.06 2.50
CA ILE A 253 14.97 13.41 3.69
C ILE A 253 14.31 12.05 3.90
N ASN A 254 12.98 11.99 3.83
CA ASN A 254 12.24 10.75 4.00
C ASN A 254 12.58 9.71 2.91
N SER A 255 12.75 10.13 1.66
CA SER A 255 13.14 9.22 0.59
C SER A 255 14.55 8.68 0.77
N GLN A 256 15.50 9.53 1.17
CA GLN A 256 16.87 9.09 1.46
C GLN A 256 16.91 8.11 2.63
N LEU A 257 16.14 8.36 3.70
CA LEU A 257 16.02 7.46 4.84
C LEU A 257 15.43 6.12 4.42
N CYS A 258 14.30 6.12 3.70
CA CYS A 258 13.65 4.89 3.25
C CYS A 258 14.56 4.07 2.33
N MET A 259 15.28 4.72 1.40
CA MET A 259 16.26 4.04 0.54
C MET A 259 17.43 3.44 1.35
N GLU A 260 17.87 4.10 2.43
CA GLU A 260 18.95 3.56 3.28
C GLU A 260 18.51 2.33 4.04
N VAL A 261 17.32 2.41 4.61
CA VAL A 261 16.74 1.31 5.38
C VAL A 261 16.53 0.10 4.48
N GLU A 262 16.03 0.31 3.25
CA GLU A 262 15.89 -0.75 2.26
C GLU A 262 17.23 -1.42 1.95
N ARG A 263 18.26 -0.61 1.64
CA ARG A 263 19.61 -1.10 1.35
C ARG A 263 20.17 -1.96 2.49
N ARG A 264 19.96 -1.55 3.74
CA ARG A 264 20.42 -2.30 4.92
C ARG A 264 19.68 -3.62 5.09
N LEU A 265 18.37 -3.63 4.87
CA LEU A 265 17.57 -4.86 4.94
C LEU A 265 17.94 -5.85 3.83
N GLU A 266 18.21 -5.36 2.63
CA GLU A 266 18.70 -6.20 1.52
C GLU A 266 20.06 -6.82 1.82
N LEU A 267 20.98 -6.05 2.41
CA LEU A 267 22.28 -6.58 2.85
C LEU A 267 22.12 -7.63 3.95
N GLN A 268 21.28 -7.38 4.95
CA GLN A 268 21.02 -8.35 6.02
C GLN A 268 20.47 -9.66 5.47
N LYS A 269 19.49 -9.61 4.56
CA LYS A 269 18.93 -10.81 3.91
C LYS A 269 19.98 -11.61 3.12
N LYS A 270 20.92 -10.91 2.45
CA LYS A 270 22.02 -11.57 1.72
C LYS A 270 22.94 -12.30 2.69
N HIS A 271 23.34 -11.66 3.78
CA HIS A 271 24.17 -12.29 4.81
C HIS A 271 23.48 -13.51 5.44
N GLU A 272 22.21 -13.40 5.83
CA GLU A 272 21.43 -14.53 6.37
C GLU A 272 21.31 -15.69 5.37
N GLY A 273 21.13 -15.37 4.07
CA GLY A 273 21.09 -16.37 3.01
C GLY A 273 22.43 -17.08 2.79
N GLU A 274 23.54 -16.35 2.82
CA GLU A 274 24.89 -16.90 2.70
C GLU A 274 25.26 -17.80 3.90
N GLU A 275 24.91 -17.39 5.12
CA GLU A 275 25.09 -18.21 6.33
C GLU A 275 24.27 -19.50 6.30
N ALA A 276 23.03 -19.45 5.81
CA ALA A 276 22.17 -20.63 5.69
C ALA A 276 22.72 -21.64 4.67
N VAL A 277 23.29 -21.16 3.55
CA VAL A 277 23.94 -22.01 2.55
C VAL A 277 25.25 -22.59 3.07
N GLY A 278 26.02 -21.81 3.85
CA GLY A 278 27.27 -22.26 4.47
C GLY A 278 27.08 -23.32 5.56
N LYS A 279 25.95 -23.32 6.27
CA LYS A 279 25.60 -24.35 7.28
C LYS A 279 25.04 -25.65 6.69
N ASN A 280 24.60 -25.63 5.43
CA ASN A 280 24.08 -26.80 4.70
C ASN A 280 25.15 -27.46 3.80
N LYS A 281 26.41 -27.06 3.92
CA LYS A 281 27.59 -27.73 3.33
C LYS A 281 28.41 -28.37 4.43
#